data_AF-A0A3N2KJ16-F1
#
_entry.id   AF-A0A3N2KJ16-F1
#
_cell.length_a   1.000
_cell.length_b   1.000
_cell.length_c   1.000
_cell.angle_alpha   90.00
_cell.angle_beta   90.00
_cell.angle_gamma   90.00
#
_symmetry.space_group_name_H-M   'P 1'
#
loop_
_entity.id
_entity.type
_entity.pdbx_description
1 polymer ?
#
loop_
_entity_poly.entity_id
_entity_poly.type
_entity_poly.pdbx_seq_one_letter_code
_entity_poly.pdbx_strand_id
1 'polypeptide(L)'
;MPKGYLSGVLITNESDDSINGSMINEFGISAVDFTYSRRNGKLRLVSVISFLDKWHIRRMLGNDLRFCLRILKGLPADRKGKYQVSTNDNSITVVNLRRKISYSFTPLETTSGNDTE
;
A
#
# COMPACT_ATOMS: atom_id res chain seq x y z
N MET A 1 25.11 -4.46 -2.40
CA MET A 1 24.27 -3.82 -3.43
C MET A 1 23.29 -2.90 -2.74
N PRO A 2 23.22 -1.60 -3.09
CA PRO A 2 22.13 -0.77 -2.59
C PRO A 2 20.81 -1.37 -3.09
N LYS A 3 19.94 -1.75 -2.16
CA LYS A 3 18.58 -2.16 -2.51
C LYS A 3 17.82 -0.88 -2.84
N GLY A 4 17.37 -0.75 -4.09
CA GLY A 4 16.47 0.34 -4.46
C GLY A 4 15.19 0.23 -3.63
N TYR A 5 14.78 1.34 -3.03
CA TYR A 5 13.53 1.46 -2.28
C TYR A 5 12.79 2.72 -2.73
N LEU A 6 11.49 2.73 -2.47
CA LEU A 6 10.61 3.88 -2.67
C LEU A 6 9.97 4.19 -1.32
N SER A 7 10.21 5.38 -0.81
CA SER A 7 9.60 5.93 0.39
C SER A 7 8.59 7.01 0.02
N GLY A 8 7.67 7.28 0.94
CA GLY A 8 6.62 8.26 0.74
C GLY A 8 5.46 8.09 1.71
N VAL A 9 4.42 8.90 1.49
CA VAL A 9 3.17 8.86 2.24
C VAL A 9 2.12 8.14 1.41
N LEU A 10 1.49 7.12 2.00
CA LEU A 10 0.28 6.51 1.44
C LEU A 10 -0.95 7.20 2.04
N ILE A 11 -1.74 7.85 1.19
CA ILE A 11 -3.01 8.47 1.56
C ILE A 11 -4.13 7.60 1.01
N THR A 12 -5.17 7.35 1.82
CA THR A 12 -6.37 6.62 1.39
C THR A 12 -7.63 7.41 1.71
N ASN A 13 -8.49 7.60 0.71
CA ASN A 13 -9.85 8.07 0.90
C ASN A 13 -10.81 6.87 0.86
N GLU A 14 -11.67 6.76 1.86
CA GLU A 14 -12.59 5.64 2.02
C GLU A 14 -14.04 6.07 1.78
N SER A 15 -14.76 5.22 1.04
CA SER A 15 -16.20 5.30 0.84
C SER A 15 -16.80 3.91 1.04
N ASP A 16 -18.14 3.82 1.06
CA ASP A 16 -18.87 2.57 1.26
C ASP A 16 -18.49 1.50 0.21
N ASP A 17 -18.27 1.92 -1.04
CA ASP A 17 -18.03 1.02 -2.16
C ASP A 17 -16.56 0.86 -2.53
N SER A 18 -15.71 1.84 -2.20
CA SER A 18 -14.32 1.84 -2.62
C SER A 18 -13.34 2.50 -1.65
N ILE A 19 -12.07 2.13 -1.81
CA ILE A 19 -10.93 2.79 -1.21
C ILE A 19 -10.04 3.28 -2.34
N ASN A 20 -9.86 4.59 -2.45
CA ASN A 20 -8.96 5.20 -3.42
C ASN A 20 -7.68 5.60 -2.69
N GLY A 21 -6.52 5.24 -3.24
CA GLY A 21 -5.24 5.51 -2.59
C GLY A 21 -4.21 6.09 -3.55
N SER A 22 -3.33 6.92 -3.00
CA SER A 22 -2.18 7.48 -3.69
C SER A 22 -0.96 7.37 -2.78
N MET A 23 0.13 6.82 -3.30
CA MET A 23 1.44 6.84 -2.64
C MET A 23 2.28 7.94 -3.27
N ILE A 24 2.54 8.99 -2.51
CA ILE A 24 3.29 10.18 -2.95
C ILE A 24 4.68 10.11 -2.33
N ASN A 25 5.72 10.26 -3.14
CA ASN A 25 7.09 10.26 -2.65
C ASN A 25 7.48 11.61 -2.01
N GLU A 26 8.71 11.69 -1.53
CA GLU A 26 9.28 12.89 -0.86
C GLU A 26 9.34 14.15 -1.75
N PHE A 27 9.17 14.00 -3.06
CA PHE A 27 9.18 15.11 -4.03
C PHE A 27 7.77 15.53 -4.47
N GLY A 28 6.72 15.01 -3.81
CA GLY A 28 5.33 15.30 -4.19
C GLY A 28 4.87 14.59 -5.46
N ILE A 29 5.65 13.63 -5.98
CA ILE A 29 5.31 12.87 -7.19
C ILE A 29 4.53 11.63 -6.77
N SER A 30 3.35 11.41 -7.37
CA SER A 30 2.64 10.14 -7.21
C SER A 30 3.44 9.00 -7.82
N ALA A 31 3.78 8.04 -6.98
CA ALA A 31 4.47 6.84 -7.40
C ALA A 31 3.48 5.75 -7.84
N VAL A 32 2.34 5.63 -7.14
CA VAL A 32 1.27 4.68 -7.47
C VAL A 32 -0.08 5.24 -7.01
N ASP A 33 -1.03 5.31 -7.93
CA ASP A 33 -2.44 5.52 -7.61
C ASP A 33 -3.23 4.22 -7.81
N PHE A 34 -4.19 3.94 -6.94
CA PHE A 34 -5.04 2.77 -7.05
C PHE A 34 -6.47 3.02 -6.58
N THR A 35 -7.36 2.14 -7.02
CA THR A 35 -8.71 2.01 -6.51
C THR A 35 -8.97 0.57 -6.11
N TYR A 36 -9.58 0.37 -4.95
CA TYR A 36 -10.01 -0.91 -4.44
C TYR A 36 -11.53 -0.93 -4.33
N SER A 37 -12.19 -1.90 -4.95
CA SER A 37 -13.63 -2.10 -4.83
C SER A 37 -13.93 -3.07 -3.68
N ARG A 38 -14.71 -2.60 -2.70
CA ARG A 38 -15.18 -3.41 -1.58
C ARG A 38 -16.14 -4.51 -2.03
N ARG A 39 -16.95 -4.26 -3.07
CA ARG A 39 -17.92 -5.23 -3.63
C ARG A 39 -17.29 -6.54 -4.12
N ASN A 40 -16.17 -6.47 -4.83
CA ASN A 40 -15.53 -7.64 -5.44
C ASN A 40 -14.11 -7.92 -4.91
N GLY A 41 -13.65 -7.13 -3.94
CA GLY A 41 -12.32 -7.22 -3.35
C GLY A 41 -11.17 -7.00 -4.34
N LYS A 42 -11.41 -6.28 -5.46
CA LYS A 42 -10.42 -6.01 -6.50
C LYS A 42 -9.77 -4.65 -6.38
N LEU A 43 -8.43 -4.67 -6.34
CA LEU A 43 -7.56 -3.50 -6.54
C LEU A 43 -7.17 -3.37 -8.02
N ARG A 44 -7.29 -2.16 -8.55
CA ARG A 44 -6.84 -1.74 -9.88
C ARG A 44 -5.86 -0.58 -9.72
N LEU A 45 -4.70 -0.68 -10.36
CA LEU A 45 -3.74 0.41 -10.47
C LEU A 45 -4.26 1.43 -11.50
N VAL A 46 -4.38 2.68 -11.08
CA VAL A 46 -4.80 3.81 -11.92
C VAL A 46 -3.56 4.39 -12.61
N SER A 47 -2.53 4.70 -11.83
CA SER A 47 -1.24 5.20 -12.32
C SER A 47 -0.09 4.47 -11.62
N VAL A 48 1.05 4.39 -12.29
CA VAL A 48 2.31 3.87 -11.75
C VAL A 48 3.43 4.69 -12.36
N ILE A 49 4.41 5.12 -11.57
CA ILE A 49 5.56 5.87 -12.05
C ILE A 49 6.32 5.09 -13.13
N SER A 50 6.85 5.81 -14.13
CA SER A 50 7.36 5.24 -15.38
C SER A 50 8.37 4.09 -15.20
N PHE A 51 9.29 4.20 -14.24
CA PHE A 51 10.30 3.15 -14.02
C PHE A 51 9.74 1.86 -13.39
N LEU A 52 8.56 1.91 -12.76
CA LEU A 52 7.80 0.75 -12.27
C LEU A 52 6.73 0.28 -13.26
N ASP A 53 6.50 1.04 -14.35
CA ASP A 53 5.41 0.80 -15.31
C ASP A 53 5.73 -0.30 -16.34
N LYS A 54 6.21 -1.45 -15.85
CA LYS A 54 6.36 -2.67 -16.65
C LYS A 54 5.22 -3.60 -16.33
N TRP A 55 4.59 -4.19 -17.35
CA TRP A 55 3.40 -5.06 -17.19
C TRP A 55 3.53 -6.09 -16.05
N HIS A 56 4.67 -6.78 -15.95
CA HIS A 56 4.90 -7.78 -14.90
C HIS A 56 5.05 -7.17 -13.51
N ILE A 57 5.61 -5.96 -13.40
CA ILE A 57 5.71 -5.19 -12.15
C ILE A 57 4.31 -4.71 -11.75
N ARG A 58 3.54 -4.10 -12.67
CA ARG A 58 2.14 -3.69 -12.42
C ARG A 58 1.31 -4.85 -11.89
N ARG A 59 1.39 -6.02 -12.52
CA ARG A 59 0.65 -7.22 -12.11
C ARG A 59 1.02 -7.65 -10.69
N MET A 60 2.30 -7.58 -10.34
CA MET A 60 2.78 -7.92 -9.01
C MET A 60 2.36 -6.86 -7.97
N LEU A 61 2.60 -5.57 -8.23
CA LEU A 61 2.19 -4.45 -7.38
C LEU A 61 0.69 -4.48 -7.08
N GLY A 62 -0.17 -4.71 -8.08
CA GLY A 62 -1.62 -4.75 -7.85
C GLY A 62 -2.09 -5.91 -6.97
N ASN A 63 -1.34 -7.02 -6.93
CA ASN A 63 -1.62 -8.13 -6.01
C ASN A 63 -1.09 -7.84 -4.61
N ASP A 64 0.13 -7.31 -4.53
CA ASP A 64 0.80 -7.03 -3.26
C ASP A 64 0.11 -5.88 -2.52
N LEU A 65 -0.20 -4.76 -3.19
CA LEU A 65 -0.93 -3.64 -2.60
C LEU A 65 -2.34 -4.03 -2.17
N ARG A 66 -3.00 -4.94 -2.89
CA ARG A 66 -4.29 -5.47 -2.47
C ARG A 66 -4.17 -6.20 -1.14
N PHE A 67 -3.17 -7.06 -1.01
CA PHE A 67 -2.94 -7.79 0.22
C PHE A 67 -2.59 -6.81 1.36
N CYS A 68 -1.66 -5.88 1.12
CA CYS A 68 -1.29 -4.87 2.10
C CYS A 68 -2.50 -4.06 2.57
N LEU A 69 -3.31 -3.54 1.64
CA LEU A 69 -4.50 -2.76 1.96
C LEU A 69 -5.50 -3.56 2.80
N ARG A 70 -5.69 -4.86 2.50
CA ARG A 70 -6.57 -5.71 3.31
C ARG A 70 -6.05 -5.87 4.73
N ILE A 71 -4.75 -6.07 4.92
CA ILE A 71 -4.14 -6.12 6.25
C ILE A 71 -4.31 -4.78 6.98
N LEU A 72 -3.98 -3.67 6.34
CA LEU A 72 -4.06 -2.33 6.93
C LEU A 72 -5.48 -1.93 7.36
N LYS A 73 -6.50 -2.40 6.64
CA LYS A 73 -7.92 -2.08 6.90
C LYS A 73 -8.67 -3.19 7.63
N GLY A 74 -7.97 -4.20 8.16
CA GLY A 74 -8.60 -5.31 8.89
C GLY A 74 -9.52 -6.20 8.04
N LEU A 75 -9.39 -6.18 6.72
CA LEU A 75 -10.18 -7.00 5.80
C LEU A 75 -9.62 -8.43 5.75
N PRO A 76 -10.45 -9.47 5.47
CA PRO A 76 -9.99 -10.86 5.48
C PRO A 76 -8.82 -11.08 4.51
N ALA A 77 -7.65 -11.55 4.93
CA ALA A 77 -6.53 -11.71 4.00
C ALA A 77 -6.73 -12.88 3.02
N ASP A 78 -6.56 -12.65 1.72
CA ASP A 78 -6.46 -13.73 0.73
C ASP A 78 -4.99 -14.15 0.56
N ARG A 79 -4.72 -15.43 0.26
CA ARG A 79 -3.35 -15.92 -0.09
C ARG A 79 -2.28 -15.82 1.02
N LYS A 80 -2.65 -16.01 2.29
CA LYS A 80 -1.74 -15.97 3.46
C LYS A 80 -0.41 -16.74 3.26
N GLY A 81 -0.40 -17.88 2.55
CA GLY A 81 0.84 -18.64 2.32
C GLY A 81 1.88 -17.98 1.38
N LYS A 82 1.53 -16.90 0.67
CA LYS A 82 2.45 -16.17 -0.23
C LYS A 82 3.12 -14.97 0.44
N TYR A 83 2.62 -14.56 1.60
CA TYR A 83 3.03 -13.35 2.28
C TYR A 83 3.35 -13.64 3.74
N GLN A 84 4.42 -13.05 4.24
CA GLN A 84 4.69 -13.01 5.67
C GLN A 84 4.32 -11.61 6.19
N VAL A 85 3.58 -11.56 7.29
CA VAL A 85 3.20 -10.32 7.96
C VAL A 85 3.88 -10.31 9.32
N SER A 86 4.56 -9.21 9.63
CA SER A 86 5.17 -8.96 10.93
C SER A 86 4.77 -7.56 11.40
N THR A 87 4.30 -7.47 12.63
CA THR A 87 4.03 -6.20 13.30
C THR A 87 5.16 -5.95 14.28
N ASN A 88 5.77 -4.77 14.20
CA ASN A 88 6.78 -4.33 15.16
C ASN A 88 6.47 -2.90 15.59
N ASP A 89 6.44 -2.67 16.90
CA ASP A 89 5.98 -1.42 17.53
C ASP A 89 4.61 -0.99 16.98
N ASN A 90 4.60 0.03 16.11
CA ASN A 90 3.42 0.57 15.44
C ASN A 90 3.46 0.37 13.91
N SER A 91 4.45 -0.35 13.39
CA SER A 91 4.67 -0.55 11.97
C SER A 91 4.26 -1.96 11.53
N ILE A 92 3.62 -2.05 10.37
CA ILE A 92 3.26 -3.31 9.73
C ILE A 92 4.19 -3.53 8.55
N THR A 93 4.86 -4.68 8.51
CA THR A 93 5.68 -5.10 7.39
C THR A 93 5.07 -6.34 6.72
N VAL A 94 4.91 -6.27 5.40
CA VAL A 94 4.42 -7.35 4.54
C VAL A 94 5.52 -7.75 3.57
N VAL A 95 5.92 -9.01 3.59
CA VAL A 95 6.95 -9.56 2.71
C VAL A 95 6.34 -10.54 1.72
N ASN A 96 6.49 -10.28 0.42
CA ASN A 96 6.17 -11.24 -0.64
C ASN A 96 7.27 -12.31 -0.71
N LEU A 97 6.98 -13.52 -0.22
CA LEU A 97 7.97 -14.58 -0.04
C LEU A 97 8.57 -15.08 -1.36
N ARG A 98 7.81 -15.00 -2.46
CA ARG A 98 8.24 -15.44 -3.80
C ARG A 98 9.21 -14.45 -4.45
N ARG A 99 8.99 -13.15 -4.26
CA ARG A 99 9.75 -12.09 -4.93
C ARG A 99 10.76 -11.39 -4.03
N LYS A 100 10.71 -11.65 -2.72
CA LYS A 100 11.58 -11.03 -1.70
C LYS A 100 11.47 -9.50 -1.68
N ILE A 101 10.26 -9.00 -1.94
CA ILE A 101 9.90 -7.58 -1.86
C ILE A 101 9.18 -7.34 -0.52
N SER A 102 9.53 -6.25 0.15
CA SER A 102 8.97 -5.85 1.45
C SER A 102 8.22 -4.54 1.30
N TYR A 103 7.07 -4.44 1.96
CA TYR A 103 6.27 -3.22 2.09
C TYR A 103 6.12 -2.94 3.58
N SER A 104 6.51 -1.75 4.01
CA SER A 104 6.45 -1.34 5.41
C SER A 104 5.59 -0.09 5.53
N PHE A 105 4.67 -0.11 6.47
CA PHE A 105 3.72 0.96 6.71
C PHE A 105 3.80 1.36 8.18
N THR A 106 3.97 2.65 8.42
CA THR A 106 3.91 3.26 9.74
C THR A 106 2.79 4.28 9.70
N PRO A 107 1.78 4.19 10.58
CA PRO A 107 0.75 5.21 10.68
C PRO A 107 1.37 6.58 10.94
N LEU A 108 0.83 7.62 10.32
CA LEU A 108 1.18 8.99 10.68
C LEU A 108 0.64 9.27 12.08
N GLU A 109 1.45 9.91 12.92
CA GLU A 109 0.97 10.40 14.22
C GLU A 109 -0.16 11.39 13.98
N THR A 110 -1.35 11.06 14.46
CA THR A 110 -2.48 11.99 14.46
C THR A 110 -2.31 12.87 15.68
N THR A 111 -1.80 14.08 15.51
CA THR A 111 -1.75 15.08 16.58
C THR A 111 -3.19 15.43 16.96
N SER A 112 -3.75 14.68 17.91
CA SER A 112 -5.02 15.00 18.54
C SER A 112 -4.72 16.04 19.62
N GLY A 113 -4.59 17.31 19.24
CA GLY A 113 -4.27 18.36 20.20
C GLY A 113 -4.09 19.75 19.59
N ASN A 114 -5.10 20.59 19.81
CA ASN A 114 -5.07 22.06 19.84
C ASN A 114 -5.13 22.85 18.53
N ASP A 115 -6.13 22.56 17.69
CA ASP A 115 -6.73 23.62 16.85
C ASP A 115 -8.08 24.03 17.48
N THR A 116 -8.03 24.66 18.65
CA THR A 116 -9.13 25.47 19.16
C THR A 116 -8.72 26.93 19.07
N GLU A 117 -9.40 27.64 18.17
CA GLU A 117 -9.53 29.10 17.98
C GLU A 117 -8.33 29.89 17.41
#